data_AF-A0A844Z5Z4-F1
#
_entry.id   AF-A0A844Z5Z4-F1
#
_cell.length_a   1.000
_cell.length_b   1.000
_cell.length_c   1.000
_cell.angle_alpha   90.00
_cell.angle_beta   90.00
_cell.angle_gamma   90.00
#
_symmetry.space_group_name_H-M   'P 1'
#
loop_
_entity.id
_entity.type
_entity.pdbx_description
1 polymer ?
#
loop_
_entity_poly.entity_id
_entity_poly.type
_entity_poly.pdbx_seq_one_letter_code
_entity_poly.pdbx_strand_id
1 'polypeptide(L)'
;MIDVEIQNETTQSHEKVKFSVVPRIGEGVRLQDQSGFWASYDILDLWYQKAEYGDVWVPYLHVRKTAGEQEMVGSPNSSAQNGEVVPFTI
;
A
#
# COMPACT_ATOMS: atom_id res chain seq x y z
N MET A 1 -6.01 -18.43 0.58
CA MET A 1 -5.22 -17.19 0.57
C MET A 1 -5.53 -16.48 -0.74
N ILE A 2 -5.81 -15.18 -0.70
CA ILE A 2 -6.20 -14.37 -1.86
C ILE A 2 -5.02 -13.49 -2.23
N ASP A 3 -4.63 -13.52 -3.49
CA ASP A 3 -3.53 -12.69 -3.99
C ASP A 3 -4.11 -11.39 -4.56
N VAL A 4 -3.56 -10.26 -4.16
CA VAL A 4 -3.82 -8.94 -4.77
C VAL A 4 -2.53 -8.48 -5.43
N GLU A 5 -2.61 -8.13 -6.69
CA GLU A 5 -1.47 -7.55 -7.41
C GLU A 5 -1.54 -6.03 -7.36
N ILE A 6 -0.42 -5.40 -7.03
CA ILE A 6 -0.32 -3.94 -6.88
C ILE A 6 0.67 -3.40 -7.90
N GLN A 7 0.20 -2.45 -8.69
CA GLN A 7 0.98 -1.69 -9.66
C GLN A 7 1.20 -0.28 -9.15
N ASN A 8 2.46 0.06 -8.89
CA ASN A 8 2.83 1.32 -8.29
C ASN A 8 3.39 2.28 -9.35
N GLU A 9 2.61 3.32 -9.68
CA GLU A 9 3.01 4.34 -10.64
C GLU A 9 4.21 5.15 -10.15
N THR A 10 4.30 5.42 -8.84
CA THR A 10 5.36 6.28 -8.29
C THR A 10 6.72 5.60 -8.32
N THR A 11 6.79 4.33 -7.93
CA THR A 11 8.05 3.58 -7.86
C THR A 11 8.30 2.72 -9.11
N GLN A 12 7.36 2.70 -10.06
CA GLN A 12 7.41 1.89 -11.27
C GLN A 12 7.68 0.40 -10.95
N SER A 13 6.91 -0.13 -9.98
CA SER A 13 7.12 -1.48 -9.44
C SER A 13 5.82 -2.29 -9.34
N HIS A 14 5.97 -3.61 -9.29
CA HIS A 14 4.89 -4.57 -9.10
C HIS A 14 5.14 -5.44 -7.88
N GLU A 15 4.12 -5.64 -7.05
CA GLU A 15 4.18 -6.56 -5.91
C GLU A 15 2.89 -7.36 -5.75
N LYS A 16 2.99 -8.52 -5.10
CA LYS A 16 1.85 -9.40 -4.83
C LYS A 16 1.69 -9.59 -3.34
N VAL A 17 0.56 -9.14 -2.82
CA VAL A 17 0.22 -9.20 -1.39
C VAL A 17 -0.79 -10.31 -1.17
N LYS A 18 -0.55 -11.14 -0.15
CA LYS A 18 -1.38 -12.31 0.18
C LYS A 18 -2.27 -12.02 1.38
N PHE A 19 -3.57 -12.19 1.20
CA PHE A 19 -4.57 -12.00 2.24
C PHE A 19 -5.18 -13.33 2.69
N SER A 20 -5.43 -13.46 4.00
CA SER A 20 -6.14 -14.62 4.55
C SER A 20 -7.66 -14.53 4.36
N VAL A 21 -8.18 -13.31 4.13
CA VAL A 21 -9.61 -13.00 3.96
C VAL A 21 -9.80 -12.02 2.79
N VAL A 22 -11.02 -11.90 2.27
CA VAL A 22 -11.34 -10.95 1.19
C VAL A 22 -11.19 -9.52 1.71
N PRO A 23 -10.23 -8.72 1.21
CA PRO A 23 -10.05 -7.35 1.67
C PRO A 23 -11.17 -6.45 1.14
N ARG A 24 -11.57 -5.46 1.94
CA ARG A 24 -12.36 -4.32 1.44
C ARG A 24 -11.39 -3.23 1.04
N ILE A 25 -11.47 -2.80 -0.20
CA ILE A 25 -10.57 -1.81 -0.77
C ILE A 25 -11.39 -0.56 -1.04
N GLY A 26 -11.01 0.56 -0.42
CA GLY A 26 -11.81 1.78 -0.36
C GLY A 26 -11.07 3.01 -0.88
N GLU A 27 -10.43 3.76 0.02
CA GLU A 27 -9.89 5.10 -0.29
C GLU A 27 -8.37 5.14 -0.53
N GLY A 28 -7.62 4.17 0.01
CA GLY A 28 -6.16 4.16 -0.10
C GLY A 28 -5.56 2.89 0.52
N VAL A 29 -4.28 2.68 0.25
CA VAL A 29 -3.49 1.60 0.87
C VAL A 29 -2.22 2.16 1.48
N ARG A 30 -1.75 1.55 2.56
CA ARG A 30 -0.39 1.77 3.06
C ARG A 30 0.48 0.62 2.62
N LEU A 31 1.60 0.95 1.98
CA LEU A 31 2.58 -0.01 1.50
C LEU A 31 3.93 0.33 2.11
N GLN A 32 4.71 -0.70 2.39
CA GLN A 32 6.07 -0.52 2.86
C GLN A 32 6.96 -0.24 1.64
N ASP A 33 7.65 0.89 1.65
CA ASP A 33 8.59 1.23 0.59
C ASP A 33 9.89 0.41 0.71
N GLN A 34 10.77 0.56 -0.28
CA GLN A 34 12.07 -0.14 -0.30
C GLN A 34 12.99 0.26 0.88
N SER A 35 12.73 1.40 1.51
CA SER A 35 13.47 1.88 2.69
C SER A 35 12.94 1.25 3.99
N GLY A 36 11.87 0.46 3.91
CA GLY A 36 11.21 -0.14 5.06
C GLY A 36 10.20 0.78 5.75
N PHE A 37 9.94 1.98 5.22
CA PHE A 37 8.98 2.92 5.79
C PHE A 37 7.59 2.77 5.15
N TRP A 38 6.55 2.97 5.95
CA TRP A 38 5.17 2.90 5.47
C TRP A 38 4.74 4.24 4.89
N ALA A 39 4.36 4.24 3.62
CA ALA A 39 3.79 5.40 2.94
C ALA A 39 2.35 5.14 2.52
N SER A 40 1.56 6.21 2.45
CA SER A 40 0.20 6.18 1.92
C SER A 40 0.20 6.29 0.40
N TYR A 41 -0.68 5.52 -0.23
CA TYR A 41 -0.91 5.49 -1.67
C TYR A 41 -2.40 5.64 -1.97
N ASP A 42 -2.69 6.54 -2.89
CA ASP A 42 -4.02 6.72 -3.49
C ASP A 42 -4.26 5.58 -4.48
N ILE A 43 -5.49 5.06 -4.51
CA ILE A 43 -5.91 4.07 -5.51
C ILE A 43 -6.41 4.82 -6.73
N LEU A 44 -5.74 4.59 -7.87
CA LEU A 44 -6.11 5.19 -9.15
C LEU A 44 -7.11 4.31 -9.90
N ASP A 45 -6.97 2.99 -9.80
CA ASP A 45 -7.88 2.04 -10.43
C ASP A 45 -7.91 0.70 -9.67
N LEU A 46 -9.04 0.00 -9.76
CA LEU A 46 -9.26 -1.35 -9.24
C LEU A 46 -10.05 -2.15 -10.27
N TRP A 47 -9.43 -3.22 -10.77
CA TRP A 47 -10.09 -4.15 -11.67
C TRP A 47 -9.87 -5.59 -11.24
N TYR A 48 -10.67 -6.48 -11.84
CA TYR A 48 -10.60 -7.91 -11.60
C TYR A 48 -10.33 -8.62 -12.92
N GLN A 49 -9.38 -9.55 -12.90
CA GLN A 49 -9.11 -10.42 -14.03
C GLN A 49 -9.46 -11.86 -13.66
N LYS A 50 -10.09 -12.58 -14.59
CA LYS A 50 -10.35 -14.00 -14.39
C LYS A 50 -9.02 -14.75 -14.29
N ALA A 51 -8.87 -15.57 -13.26
CA ALA A 51 -7.70 -16.41 -13.09
C ALA A 51 -7.55 -17.39 -14.26
N GLU A 52 -6.32 -17.76 -14.58
CA GLU A 52 -6.03 -18.77 -15.61
C GLU A 52 -6.59 -20.15 -15.22
N TYR A 53 -6.62 -20.44 -13.91
CA TYR A 53 -7.13 -21.69 -13.35
C TYR A 53 -8.18 -21.44 -12.29
N GLY A 54 -9.32 -22.13 -12.40
CA GLY A 54 -10.46 -22.01 -11.50
C GLY A 54 -11.43 -20.88 -11.88
N ASP A 55 -12.57 -20.83 -11.19
CA ASP A 55 -13.57 -19.78 -11.37
C ASP A 55 -13.44 -18.70 -10.29
N VAL A 56 -12.26 -18.07 -10.27
CA VAL A 56 -11.88 -17.04 -9.29
C VAL A 56 -11.46 -15.78 -10.03
N TRP A 57 -11.85 -14.63 -9.48
CA TRP A 57 -11.44 -13.32 -9.96
C TRP A 57 -10.30 -12.77 -9.10
N VAL A 58 -9.19 -12.40 -9.73
CA VAL A 58 -8.01 -11.86 -9.07
C VAL A 58 -8.07 -10.32 -9.13
N PRO A 59 -7.98 -9.63 -7.98
CA PRO A 59 -7.94 -8.17 -7.94
C PRO A 59 -6.56 -7.61 -8.29
N TYR A 60 -6.58 -6.50 -9.01
CA TYR A 60 -5.42 -5.70 -9.34
C TYR A 60 -5.67 -4.25 -8.89
N LEU A 61 -4.66 -3.67 -8.26
CA LEU A 61 -4.67 -2.28 -7.80
C LEU A 61 -3.63 -1.47 -8.56
N HIS A 62 -4.06 -0.38 -9.19
CA HIS A 62 -3.16 0.66 -9.65
C HIS A 62 -3.12 1.77 -8.62
N VAL A 63 -1.93 2.07 -8.10
CA VAL A 63 -1.75 3.00 -7.00
C VAL A 63 -0.66 4.02 -7.30
N ARG A 64 -0.77 5.18 -6.66
CA ARG A 64 0.24 6.23 -6.70
C ARG A 64 0.44 6.80 -5.30
N LYS A 65 1.68 7.11 -4.94
CA LYS A 65 2.01 7.67 -3.64
C LYS A 65 1.21 8.96 -3.43
N THR A 66 0.54 9.07 -2.29
CA THR A 66 -0.30 10.24 -1.96
C THR A 66 0.57 11.49 -1.92
N ALA A 67 0.08 12.60 -2.49
CA ALA A 67 0.82 13.86 -2.50
C ALA A 67 1.08 14.35 -1.06
N GLY A 68 2.32 14.76 -0.77
CA GLY A 68 2.75 15.17 0.58
C GLY A 68 3.29 14.05 1.48
N GLU A 69 3.27 12.79 1.02
CA GLU A 69 4.02 11.68 1.65
C GLU A 69 5.53 11.70 1.32
N GLN A 70 5.96 12.60 0.42
CA GLN A 70 7.37 12.93 0.27
C GLN A 70 7.74 13.95 1.36
N GLU A 71 8.79 13.63 2.14
CA GLU A 71 9.40 14.44 3.21
C GLU A 71 9.05 14.08 4.67
N MET A 72 9.02 12.79 5.03
CA MET A 72 9.35 12.39 6.41
C MET A 72 10.66 11.59 6.52
N VAL A 73 11.51 11.68 5.50
CA VAL A 73 12.89 11.18 5.58
C VAL A 73 13.80 12.35 5.99
N GLY A 74 13.82 12.64 7.29
CA GLY A 74 14.89 13.42 7.94
C GLY A 74 14.76 14.95 7.89
N SER A 75 13.97 15.52 8.80
CA SER A 75 14.26 16.84 9.37
C SER A 75 14.09 16.76 10.89
N PRO A 76 15.16 16.95 11.70
CA PRO A 76 15.08 16.81 13.15
C PRO A 76 14.40 18.02 13.83
N ASN A 77 13.56 18.79 13.14
CA ASN A 77 13.01 20.01 13.71
C ASN A 77 11.63 20.37 13.15
N SER A 78 10.61 19.63 13.59
CA SER A 78 9.22 20.07 13.56
C SER A 78 8.60 19.72 14.90
N SER A 79 8.60 20.72 15.79
CA SER A 79 7.93 20.81 17.09
C SER A 79 7.00 19.63 17.46
N ALA A 80 7.44 18.91 18.48
CA ALA A 80 6.68 17.92 19.23
C ALA A 80 5.25 18.39 19.53
N GLN A 81 4.27 17.69 18.94
CA GLN A 81 3.02 17.41 19.65
C GLN A 81 3.14 16.01 20.24
N ASN A 82 2.88 15.98 21.54
CA ASN A 82 3.25 14.96 22.51
C ASN A 82 2.50 13.64 22.30
N GLY A 83 2.95 12.81 21.36
CA GLY A 83 2.49 11.44 21.17
C GLY A 83 3.69 10.54 20.93
N GLU A 84 4.08 9.76 21.94
CA GLU A 84 5.16 8.79 21.85
C GLU A 84 4.84 7.78 20.74
N VAL A 85 5.59 7.84 19.63
CA VAL A 85 5.48 6.87 18.53
C VAL A 85 6.20 5.60 18.98
N VAL A 86 5.45 4.70 19.62
CA VAL A 86 5.95 3.37 19.93
C VAL A 86 5.82 2.45 18.70
N PRO A 87 6.87 1.67 18.36
CA PRO A 87 6.76 0.66 17.32
C PRO A 87 5.71 -0.38 17.73
N PHE A 88 4.81 -0.73 16.80
CA PHE A 88 3.84 -1.80 17.03
C PHE A 88 4.61 -3.12 17.21
N THR A 89 4.46 -3.71 18.39
CA THR A 89 4.94 -5.06 18.70
C THR A 89 3.80 -6.04 18.42
N ILE A 90 4.11 -7.14 17.73
CA ILE A 90 3.18 -8.22 17.37
C ILE A 90 2.77 -9.01 18.62
#